data_AF-A0A7S3H856-F1
#
_entry.id   AF-A0A7S3H856-F1
#
_cell.length_a   1.000
_cell.length_b   1.000
_cell.length_c   1.000
_cell.angle_alpha   90.00
_cell.angle_beta   90.00
_cell.angle_gamma   90.00
#
_symmetry.space_group_name_H-M   'P 1'
#
loop_
_entity.id
_entity.type
_entity.pdbx_description
1 polymer ?
#
loop_
_entity_poly.entity_id
_entity_poly.type
_entity_poly.pdbx_seq_one_letter_code
_entity_poly.pdbx_strand_id
1 'polypeptide(L)'
;DMIALGIQLPDISTRVSEYIPEIVSYIETLISKGAAYESNGSVYFSVADFEKAGHKYGKLVPEQIGNEKLLAEGEGALTNATEKRAPSDFVLWKKTKDHSEDNIVEPSWTSPWGQGRPGWHIECSVMSNAALKKYGGDTVDIHAGGVDLKFPHHENEIAQSEAFSGSHQWVNYWLHTGHLNIKGLKMSKSLKNFITIREALVHHTSRQIRFCMLLHKYNSPMDYGDNTMSQAVNIEKIFSEYFHNTKALLRRLGDVAATVQHVGPAEDALQQKLEEAKTNVRACLLDDFDTPRAVSVLTELIRECNKYVETGTATPISAATDLGPLPENGLSSVVLSSVARYITSILSTFGLVPSGSDIGFPLMESGAAGEGAADGFSKEVLLTPFLDVLTAFRQEVRLAAMSGDTKAVLSIADKLRDDILPTLGVRMEDKGSGKDVITVWKLDDIETMRKERLQKEAARLEKEKQKEEMARLAAEREARAAISPEQMFLSQTDLYSAFDEQGIPTVDKAGEPLSKGVIKKLAKEHAKQKEVHEKFLAKTAAPA
;
A
#
# COMPACT_ATOMS: atom_id res chain seq x y z
N ASP A 1 -12.92 -16.24 6.74
CA ASP A 1 -11.95 -16.22 7.85
C ASP A 1 -10.52 -16.38 7.34
N MET A 2 -10.13 -17.53 6.76
CA MET A 2 -8.75 -17.74 6.26
C MET A 2 -8.28 -16.67 5.27
N ILE A 3 -9.06 -16.41 4.22
CA ILE A 3 -8.79 -15.33 3.24
C ILE A 3 -8.69 -13.96 3.93
N ALA A 4 -9.57 -13.69 4.89
CA ALA A 4 -9.56 -12.42 5.63
C ALA A 4 -8.26 -12.23 6.42
N LEU A 5 -7.65 -13.31 6.93
CA LEU A 5 -6.35 -13.29 7.60
C LEU A 5 -5.15 -13.35 6.64
N GLY A 6 -5.36 -13.30 5.32
CA GLY A 6 -4.28 -13.39 4.33
C GLY A 6 -3.62 -14.77 4.27
N ILE A 7 -4.35 -15.84 4.62
CA ILE A 7 -3.88 -17.21 4.47
C ILE A 7 -4.14 -17.67 3.03
N GLN A 8 -3.09 -18.14 2.36
CA GLN A 8 -3.19 -18.67 1.00
C GLN A 8 -4.05 -19.94 0.97
N LEU A 9 -4.78 -20.13 -0.12
CA LEU A 9 -5.52 -21.37 -0.34
C LEU A 9 -4.55 -22.52 -0.59
N PRO A 10 -4.83 -23.73 -0.08
CA PRO A 10 -4.06 -24.91 -0.44
C PRO A 10 -4.30 -25.27 -1.92
N ASP A 11 -3.30 -25.85 -2.59
CA ASP A 11 -3.43 -26.32 -3.97
C ASP A 11 -4.46 -27.45 -4.11
N ILE A 12 -4.65 -28.24 -3.04
CA ILE A 12 -5.64 -29.32 -2.96
C ILE A 12 -6.38 -29.20 -1.63
N SER A 13 -7.71 -29.28 -1.71
CA SER A 13 -8.59 -29.42 -0.55
C SER A 13 -9.41 -30.70 -0.68
N THR A 14 -9.39 -31.52 0.36
CA THR A 14 -10.08 -32.82 0.39
C THR A 14 -11.20 -32.82 1.42
N ARG A 15 -12.32 -33.47 1.11
CA ARG A 15 -13.44 -33.65 2.04
C ARG A 15 -13.68 -35.14 2.26
N VAL A 16 -13.66 -35.58 3.50
CA VAL A 16 -13.80 -37.00 3.89
C VAL A 16 -15.01 -37.67 3.23
N SER A 17 -16.13 -36.97 3.15
CA SER A 17 -17.36 -37.47 2.51
C SER A 17 -17.21 -37.85 1.03
N GLU A 18 -16.16 -37.37 0.36
CA GLU A 18 -15.85 -37.63 -1.05
C GLU A 18 -14.86 -38.78 -1.25
N TYR A 19 -14.25 -39.31 -0.17
CA TYR A 19 -13.20 -40.34 -0.20
C TYR A 19 -13.63 -41.65 0.50
N ILE A 20 -14.92 -41.85 0.73
CA ILE A 20 -15.44 -43.03 1.43
C ILE A 20 -15.05 -44.34 0.74
N PRO A 21 -15.18 -44.50 -0.60
CA PRO A 21 -14.75 -45.72 -1.28
C PRO A 21 -13.26 -46.02 -1.11
N GLU A 22 -12.42 -44.99 -1.19
CA GLU A 22 -10.97 -45.08 -0.99
C GLU A 22 -10.65 -45.49 0.44
N ILE A 23 -11.36 -44.94 1.43
CA ILE A 23 -11.19 -45.33 2.84
C ILE A 23 -11.52 -46.80 3.05
N VAL A 24 -12.65 -47.28 2.51
CA VAL A 24 -13.04 -48.70 2.62
C VAL A 24 -11.96 -49.59 2.00
N SER A 25 -11.52 -49.29 0.77
CA SER A 25 -10.48 -50.06 0.08
C SER A 25 -9.13 -50.05 0.83
N TYR A 26 -8.79 -48.92 1.45
CA TYR A 26 -7.59 -48.79 2.26
C TYR A 26 -7.65 -49.69 3.50
N ILE A 27 -8.79 -49.71 4.19
CA ILE A 27 -9.00 -50.55 5.37
C ILE A 27 -8.99 -52.03 4.98
N GLU A 28 -9.63 -52.43 3.87
CA GLU A 28 -9.54 -53.80 3.34
C GLU A 28 -8.08 -54.22 3.09
N THR A 29 -7.27 -53.30 2.55
CA THR A 29 -5.84 -53.54 2.36
C THR A 29 -5.12 -53.77 3.69
N LEU A 30 -5.37 -52.94 4.72
CA LEU A 30 -4.80 -53.12 6.05
C LEU A 30 -5.20 -54.46 6.68
N ILE A 31 -6.46 -54.90 6.50
CA ILE A 31 -6.93 -56.21 6.95
C ILE A 31 -6.17 -57.32 6.21
N SER A 32 -6.06 -57.25 4.88
CA SER A 32 -5.34 -58.26 4.09
C SER A 32 -3.86 -58.39 4.45
N LYS A 33 -3.24 -57.29 4.91
CA LYS A 33 -1.87 -57.24 5.39
C LYS A 33 -1.72 -57.69 6.86
N GLY A 34 -2.82 -58.00 7.53
CA GLY A 34 -2.83 -58.42 8.93
C GLY A 34 -2.61 -57.28 9.94
N ALA A 35 -2.70 -56.02 9.52
CA ALA A 35 -2.54 -54.86 10.40
C ALA A 35 -3.87 -54.37 11.01
N ALA A 36 -5.00 -54.93 10.57
CA ALA A 36 -6.33 -54.56 11.05
C ALA A 36 -7.25 -55.79 11.14
N TYR A 37 -8.30 -55.66 11.96
CA TYR A 37 -9.30 -56.71 12.14
C TYR A 37 -10.70 -56.14 12.35
N GLU A 38 -11.71 -56.89 11.91
CA GLU A 38 -13.12 -56.59 12.18
C GLU A 38 -13.53 -57.17 13.55
N SER A 39 -14.41 -56.44 14.23
CA SER A 39 -15.06 -56.84 15.48
C SER A 39 -16.41 -56.12 15.60
N ASN A 40 -17.50 -56.88 15.59
CA ASN A 40 -18.88 -56.41 15.78
C ASN A 40 -19.34 -55.30 14.81
N GLY A 41 -18.91 -55.37 13.55
CA GLY A 41 -19.16 -54.42 12.46
C GLY A 41 -18.30 -53.15 12.50
N SER A 42 -17.40 -53.03 13.48
CA SER A 42 -16.34 -52.03 13.49
C SER A 42 -15.01 -52.66 13.05
N VAL A 43 -14.07 -51.85 12.58
CA VAL A 43 -12.73 -52.29 12.21
C VAL A 43 -11.70 -51.53 13.04
N TYR A 44 -10.74 -52.26 13.58
CA TYR A 44 -9.68 -51.74 14.45
C TYR A 44 -8.30 -52.02 13.84
N PHE A 45 -7.38 -51.09 14.03
CA PHE A 45 -5.95 -51.27 13.75
C PHE A 45 -5.29 -51.99 14.92
N SER A 46 -4.52 -53.04 14.65
CA SER A 46 -3.76 -53.75 15.68
C SER A 46 -2.34 -53.21 15.79
N VAL A 47 -2.05 -52.54 16.91
CA VAL A 47 -0.69 -52.04 17.18
C VAL A 47 0.29 -53.21 17.34
N ALA A 48 -0.14 -54.29 17.99
CA ALA A 48 0.68 -55.48 18.20
C ALA A 48 1.06 -56.17 16.87
N ASP A 49 0.10 -56.32 15.95
CA ASP A 49 0.38 -56.94 14.65
C ASP A 49 1.26 -56.03 13.77
N PHE A 50 1.08 -54.70 13.86
CA PHE A 50 1.96 -53.72 13.20
C PHE A 50 3.42 -53.81 13.67
N GLU A 51 3.65 -53.90 14.98
CA GLU A 51 5.00 -54.08 15.53
C GLU A 51 5.58 -55.45 15.17
N LYS A 52 4.76 -56.51 15.18
CA LYS A 52 5.17 -57.85 14.76
C LYS A 52 5.57 -57.91 13.29
N ALA A 53 4.99 -57.06 12.44
CA ALA A 53 5.35 -56.92 11.04
C ALA A 53 6.68 -56.17 10.82
N GLY A 54 7.36 -55.73 11.89
CA GLY A 54 8.68 -55.08 11.84
C GLY A 54 8.63 -53.55 11.87
N HIS A 55 7.44 -52.97 11.99
CA HIS A 55 7.30 -51.53 12.17
C HIS A 55 7.41 -51.12 13.64
N LYS A 56 7.43 -49.81 13.90
CA LYS A 56 7.53 -49.25 15.25
C LYS A 56 6.39 -48.25 15.48
N TYR A 57 5.59 -48.48 16.51
CA TYR A 57 4.58 -47.53 16.97
C TYR A 57 5.18 -46.55 18.00
N GLY A 58 4.67 -45.32 18.09
CA GLY A 58 5.17 -44.32 19.02
C GLY A 58 6.47 -43.65 18.57
N LYS A 59 6.64 -43.39 17.27
CA LYS A 59 7.82 -42.69 16.72
C LYS A 59 7.85 -41.21 17.08
N LEU A 60 6.70 -40.53 17.19
CA LEU A 60 6.63 -39.09 17.48
C LEU A 60 6.63 -38.79 18.97
N VAL A 61 5.93 -39.61 19.75
CA VAL A 61 5.77 -39.40 21.20
C VAL A 61 5.92 -40.73 21.95
N PRO A 62 7.14 -41.30 22.03
CA PRO A 62 7.38 -42.57 22.71
C PRO A 62 6.87 -42.59 24.15
N GLU A 63 6.89 -41.46 24.83
CA GLU A 63 6.47 -41.30 26.23
C GLU A 63 4.94 -41.35 26.44
N GLN A 64 4.13 -41.23 25.38
CA GLN A 64 2.66 -41.31 25.46
C GLN A 64 2.09 -42.67 25.06
N ILE A 65 2.94 -43.63 24.65
CA ILE A 65 2.52 -45.00 24.37
C ILE A 65 1.87 -45.59 25.63
N GLY A 66 0.66 -46.15 25.48
CA GLY A 66 -0.11 -46.70 26.60
C GLY A 66 -0.88 -45.68 27.42
N ASN A 67 -0.88 -44.39 27.03
CA ASN A 67 -1.78 -43.40 27.63
C ASN A 67 -3.22 -43.62 27.15
N GLU A 68 -3.94 -44.52 27.83
CA GLU A 68 -5.31 -44.92 27.51
C GLU A 68 -6.28 -43.74 27.46
N LYS A 69 -6.06 -42.70 28.29
CA LYS A 69 -6.91 -41.51 28.30
C LYS A 69 -6.81 -40.73 26.98
N LEU A 70 -5.59 -40.49 26.49
CA LEU A 70 -5.39 -39.78 25.22
C LEU A 70 -5.87 -40.60 24.02
N LEU A 71 -5.68 -41.92 24.06
CA LEU A 71 -6.21 -42.84 23.04
C LEU A 71 -7.74 -42.79 23.00
N ALA A 72 -8.40 -42.85 24.17
CA ALA A 72 -9.85 -42.76 24.26
C ALA A 72 -10.40 -41.40 23.80
N GLU A 73 -9.71 -40.30 24.10
CA GLU A 73 -10.06 -38.96 23.60
C GLU A 73 -10.04 -38.90 22.06
N GLY A 74 -9.07 -39.59 21.41
CA GLY A 74 -8.96 -39.66 19.95
C GLY A 74 -10.05 -40.47 19.26
N GLU A 75 -10.71 -41.39 19.95
CA GLU A 75 -11.77 -42.24 19.38
C GLU A 75 -13.19 -41.70 19.63
N GLY A 76 -13.28 -40.69 20.51
CA GLY A 76 -14.54 -40.15 21.03
C GLY A 76 -15.19 -41.07 22.07
N ALA A 77 -16.05 -40.50 22.92
CA ALA A 77 -16.69 -41.14 24.08
C ALA A 77 -17.66 -42.32 23.77
N LEU A 78 -17.58 -42.89 22.57
CA LEU A 78 -18.59 -43.76 21.99
C LEU A 78 -18.00 -45.12 21.54
N THR A 79 -16.76 -45.48 21.87
CA THR A 79 -16.19 -46.82 21.61
C THR A 79 -16.31 -47.70 22.86
N ASN A 80 -16.87 -48.90 22.73
CA ASN A 80 -16.93 -49.88 23.82
C ASN A 80 -15.58 -50.58 23.94
N ALA A 81 -14.88 -50.41 25.06
CA ALA A 81 -13.56 -51.00 25.28
C ALA A 81 -13.52 -52.54 25.14
N THR A 82 -14.66 -53.21 25.26
CA THR A 82 -14.80 -54.67 25.18
C THR A 82 -14.65 -55.25 23.78
N GLU A 83 -14.69 -54.43 22.71
CA GLU A 83 -14.63 -54.93 21.32
C GLU A 83 -13.19 -55.01 20.77
N LYS A 84 -12.23 -54.40 21.47
CA LYS A 84 -10.82 -54.37 21.09
C LYS A 84 -10.07 -55.58 21.63
N ARG A 85 -9.11 -56.10 20.86
CA ARG A 85 -8.16 -57.11 21.32
C ARG A 85 -7.14 -56.55 22.30
N ALA A 86 -6.71 -55.29 22.10
CA ALA A 86 -5.80 -54.59 23.00
C ALA A 86 -6.27 -53.15 23.27
N PRO A 87 -5.99 -52.58 24.46
CA PRO A 87 -6.34 -51.18 24.78
C PRO A 87 -5.69 -50.15 23.85
N SER A 88 -4.53 -50.49 23.28
CA SER A 88 -3.77 -49.66 22.33
C SER A 88 -4.36 -49.63 20.92
N ASP A 89 -5.24 -50.59 20.59
CA ASP A 89 -5.83 -50.67 19.26
C ASP A 89 -6.82 -49.53 19.05
N PHE A 90 -6.86 -48.99 17.84
CA PHE A 90 -7.67 -47.81 17.52
C PHE A 90 -8.57 -48.03 16.32
N VAL A 91 -9.69 -47.33 16.30
CA VAL A 91 -10.75 -47.53 15.30
C VAL A 91 -10.35 -47.00 13.92
N LEU A 92 -10.57 -47.80 12.89
CA LEU A 92 -10.49 -47.44 11.47
C LEU A 92 -11.87 -47.21 10.87
N TRP A 93 -12.83 -48.08 11.21
CA TRP A 93 -14.22 -47.98 10.80
C TRP A 93 -15.13 -48.21 11.99
N LYS A 94 -16.11 -47.33 12.19
CA LYS A 94 -17.03 -47.39 13.31
C LYS A 94 -18.43 -47.72 12.84
N LYS A 95 -18.98 -48.82 13.35
CA LYS A 95 -20.39 -49.19 13.11
C LYS A 95 -21.33 -48.10 13.62
N THR A 96 -22.36 -47.78 12.84
CA THR A 96 -23.44 -46.87 13.27
C THR A 96 -24.30 -47.55 14.32
N LYS A 97 -24.68 -46.81 15.38
CA LYS A 97 -25.64 -47.31 16.38
C LYS A 97 -27.05 -47.32 15.80
N ASP A 98 -27.81 -48.39 16.08
CA ASP A 98 -29.19 -48.55 15.59
C ASP A 98 -30.14 -47.47 16.17
N HIS A 99 -29.84 -46.94 17.37
CA HIS A 99 -30.54 -45.84 18.02
C HIS A 99 -29.54 -44.94 18.77
N SER A 100 -29.55 -43.61 18.53
CA SER A 100 -28.90 -42.65 19.42
C SER A 100 -29.86 -42.27 20.55
N GLU A 101 -29.34 -41.98 21.74
CA GLU A 101 -30.16 -41.61 22.93
C GLU A 101 -31.06 -40.38 22.66
N ASP A 102 -30.75 -39.59 21.62
CA ASP A 102 -31.42 -38.34 21.26
C ASP A 102 -32.19 -38.38 19.92
N ASN A 103 -32.43 -39.56 19.30
CA ASN A 103 -33.04 -39.69 17.96
C ASN A 103 -32.29 -38.95 16.82
N ILE A 104 -31.02 -38.62 17.03
CA ILE A 104 -30.14 -38.05 16.01
C ILE A 104 -29.65 -39.16 15.10
N VAL A 105 -29.93 -39.05 13.80
CA VAL A 105 -29.36 -39.95 12.79
C VAL A 105 -27.91 -39.55 12.53
N GLU A 106 -26.96 -40.40 12.92
CA GLU A 106 -25.55 -40.20 12.58
C GLU A 106 -25.32 -40.42 11.06
N PRO A 107 -24.47 -39.61 10.41
CA PRO A 107 -24.01 -39.90 9.05
C PRO A 107 -23.41 -41.31 8.97
N SER A 108 -23.84 -42.08 7.96
CA SER A 108 -23.45 -43.47 7.78
C SER A 108 -23.34 -43.82 6.29
N TRP A 109 -22.45 -44.76 5.99
CA TRP A 109 -22.17 -45.27 4.66
C TRP A 109 -22.12 -46.80 4.68
N THR A 110 -22.51 -47.41 3.56
CA THR A 110 -22.40 -48.85 3.35
C THR A 110 -20.95 -49.27 3.20
N SER A 111 -20.54 -50.32 3.91
CA SER A 111 -19.23 -50.95 3.80
C SER A 111 -19.35 -52.49 3.87
N PRO A 112 -18.28 -53.25 3.58
CA PRO A 112 -18.24 -54.70 3.80
C PRO A 112 -18.54 -55.13 5.24
N TRP A 113 -18.34 -54.24 6.21
CA TRP A 113 -18.57 -54.48 7.65
C TRP A 113 -19.92 -53.96 8.13
N GLY A 114 -20.80 -53.54 7.22
CA GLY A 114 -22.12 -52.98 7.51
C GLY A 114 -22.17 -51.45 7.44
N GLN A 115 -23.22 -50.86 8.00
CA GLN A 115 -23.41 -49.41 8.07
C GLN A 115 -22.47 -48.80 9.11
N GLY A 116 -21.70 -47.79 8.71
CA GLY A 116 -20.76 -47.15 9.61
C GLY A 116 -20.16 -45.87 9.04
N ARG A 117 -19.11 -45.39 9.68
CA ARG A 117 -18.37 -44.19 9.30
C ARG A 117 -16.88 -44.36 9.58
N PRO A 118 -16.00 -43.62 8.89
CA PRO A 118 -14.58 -43.63 9.18
C PRO A 118 -14.27 -43.22 10.63
N GLY A 119 -13.18 -43.79 11.16
CA GLY A 119 -12.52 -43.27 12.35
C GLY A 119 -11.70 -42.02 12.02
N TRP A 120 -11.53 -41.11 12.98
CA TRP A 120 -10.90 -39.81 12.75
C TRP A 120 -9.50 -39.91 12.11
N HIS A 121 -8.69 -40.90 12.52
CA HIS A 121 -7.31 -41.04 12.06
C HIS A 121 -7.18 -41.51 10.60
N ILE A 122 -8.05 -42.44 10.16
CA ILE A 122 -7.92 -43.06 8.82
C ILE A 122 -8.21 -42.06 7.69
N GLU A 123 -8.99 -41.03 7.99
CA GLU A 123 -9.35 -39.96 7.06
C GLU A 123 -8.10 -39.29 6.48
N CYS A 124 -7.20 -38.81 7.34
CA CYS A 124 -6.00 -38.07 6.93
C CYS A 124 -5.00 -38.98 6.18
N SER A 125 -4.79 -40.22 6.64
CA SER A 125 -3.92 -41.19 5.95
C SER A 125 -4.37 -41.48 4.53
N VAL A 126 -5.68 -41.68 4.32
CA VAL A 126 -6.25 -42.01 3.01
C VAL A 126 -6.22 -40.81 2.08
N MET A 127 -6.68 -39.65 2.55
CA MET A 127 -6.71 -38.43 1.73
C MET A 127 -5.29 -37.98 1.36
N SER A 128 -4.33 -38.07 2.29
CA SER A 128 -2.93 -37.76 2.00
C SER A 128 -2.34 -38.70 0.95
N ASN A 129 -2.55 -40.02 1.10
CA ASN A 129 -2.11 -41.01 0.11
C ASN A 129 -2.77 -40.77 -1.27
N ALA A 130 -4.06 -40.45 -1.31
CA ALA A 130 -4.76 -40.15 -2.56
C ALA A 130 -4.22 -38.88 -3.23
N ALA A 131 -3.88 -37.85 -2.46
CA ALA A 131 -3.28 -36.62 -2.96
C ALA A 131 -1.85 -36.85 -3.48
N LEU A 132 -0.99 -37.54 -2.71
CA LEU A 132 0.40 -37.85 -3.07
C LEU A 132 0.49 -38.65 -4.38
N LYS A 133 -0.37 -39.66 -4.55
CA LYS A 133 -0.43 -40.48 -5.76
C LYS A 133 -0.65 -39.67 -7.03
N LYS A 134 -1.37 -38.54 -6.97
CA LYS A 134 -1.56 -37.66 -8.14
C LYS A 134 -0.25 -37.06 -8.64
N TYR A 135 0.75 -36.95 -7.77
CA TYR A 135 2.08 -36.43 -8.08
C TYR A 135 3.15 -37.53 -8.18
N GLY A 136 2.76 -38.80 -8.15
CA GLY A 136 3.69 -39.94 -8.22
C GLY A 136 4.58 -40.10 -6.99
N GLY A 137 4.19 -39.52 -5.84
CA GLY A 137 4.91 -39.63 -4.57
C GLY A 137 4.26 -40.65 -3.63
N ASP A 138 5.10 -41.26 -2.79
CA ASP A 138 4.68 -42.23 -1.75
C ASP A 138 5.03 -41.76 -0.32
N THR A 139 5.74 -40.64 -0.19
CA THR A 139 6.19 -40.05 1.09
C THR A 139 5.86 -38.57 1.14
N VAL A 140 5.68 -38.04 2.35
CA VAL A 140 5.43 -36.62 2.61
C VAL A 140 6.71 -35.96 3.12
N ASP A 141 7.10 -34.84 2.52
CA ASP A 141 8.25 -34.08 3.04
C ASP A 141 7.93 -33.42 4.39
N ILE A 142 6.83 -32.69 4.46
CA ILE A 142 6.40 -31.97 5.66
C ILE A 142 4.93 -32.28 5.97
N HIS A 143 4.65 -32.80 7.16
CA HIS A 143 3.30 -32.95 7.69
C HIS A 143 3.14 -32.04 8.92
N ALA A 144 2.10 -31.19 8.91
CA ALA A 144 1.88 -30.18 9.94
C ALA A 144 0.53 -30.34 10.67
N GLY A 145 0.46 -29.90 11.93
CA GLY A 145 -0.78 -29.86 12.69
C GLY A 145 -0.64 -29.17 14.05
N GLY A 146 -1.72 -29.08 14.81
CA GLY A 146 -1.64 -28.62 16.21
C GLY A 146 -0.87 -29.60 17.08
N VAL A 147 -0.20 -29.13 18.15
CA VAL A 147 0.56 -30.01 19.06
C VAL A 147 -0.29 -31.11 19.72
N ASP A 148 -1.60 -30.90 19.85
CA ASP A 148 -2.56 -31.92 20.31
C ASP A 148 -2.80 -33.04 19.29
N LEU A 149 -2.51 -32.81 18.01
CA LEU A 149 -2.57 -33.86 17.00
C LEU A 149 -1.36 -34.79 17.05
N LYS A 150 -0.27 -34.41 17.73
CA LYS A 150 0.95 -35.21 17.82
C LYS A 150 0.67 -36.63 18.34
N PHE A 151 -0.20 -36.74 19.35
CA PHE A 151 -0.71 -38.03 19.84
C PHE A 151 -2.18 -37.91 20.28
N PRO A 152 -3.04 -38.87 19.92
CA PRO A 152 -2.73 -40.07 19.14
C PRO A 152 -2.82 -39.88 17.61
N HIS A 153 -3.29 -38.72 17.13
CA HIS A 153 -3.71 -38.56 15.72
C HIS A 153 -2.59 -38.83 14.70
N HIS A 154 -1.52 -38.05 14.70
CA HIS A 154 -0.40 -38.21 13.77
C HIS A 154 0.36 -39.52 13.98
N GLU A 155 0.44 -40.02 15.22
CA GLU A 155 1.04 -41.32 15.51
C GLU A 155 0.26 -42.47 14.85
N ASN A 156 -1.07 -42.39 14.89
CA ASN A 156 -1.96 -43.34 14.21
C ASN A 156 -1.88 -43.21 12.69
N GLU A 157 -1.72 -42.00 12.15
CA GLU A 157 -1.51 -41.80 10.72
C GLU A 157 -0.22 -42.42 10.21
N ILE A 158 0.87 -42.31 10.98
CA ILE A 158 2.14 -43.00 10.68
C ILE A 158 1.90 -44.50 10.62
N ALA A 159 1.27 -45.07 11.64
CA ALA A 159 1.02 -46.50 11.72
C ALA A 159 0.18 -47.01 10.55
N GLN A 160 -0.91 -46.31 10.22
CA GLN A 160 -1.78 -46.63 9.09
C GLN A 160 -1.04 -46.54 7.74
N SER A 161 -0.30 -45.45 7.52
CA SER A 161 0.38 -45.16 6.26
C SER A 161 1.57 -46.08 6.00
N GLU A 162 2.33 -46.40 7.03
CA GLU A 162 3.45 -47.35 6.95
C GLU A 162 2.95 -48.79 6.77
N ALA A 163 1.91 -49.21 7.49
CA ALA A 163 1.31 -50.53 7.28
C ALA A 163 0.73 -50.67 5.86
N PHE A 164 0.08 -49.61 5.35
CA PHE A 164 -0.51 -49.61 4.01
C PHE A 164 0.56 -49.62 2.91
N SER A 165 1.62 -48.84 3.02
CA SER A 165 2.69 -48.76 2.00
C SER A 165 3.74 -49.86 2.13
N GLY A 166 3.97 -50.37 3.34
CA GLY A 166 5.14 -51.19 3.69
C GLY A 166 6.42 -50.37 3.90
N SER A 167 6.35 -49.03 3.83
CA SER A 167 7.48 -48.15 4.10
C SER A 167 7.74 -48.03 5.61
N HIS A 168 8.96 -47.69 6.00
CA HIS A 168 9.35 -47.48 7.40
C HIS A 168 9.49 -45.99 7.75
N GLN A 169 9.21 -45.11 6.78
CA GLN A 169 9.29 -43.66 6.92
C GLN A 169 8.31 -43.03 5.93
N TRP A 170 7.11 -42.73 6.41
CA TRP A 170 6.09 -42.07 5.60
C TRP A 170 6.32 -40.55 5.47
N VAL A 171 6.77 -39.90 6.55
CA VAL A 171 6.97 -38.44 6.64
C VAL A 171 8.41 -38.12 7.05
N ASN A 172 9.05 -37.14 6.41
CA ASN A 172 10.41 -36.71 6.73
C ASN A 172 10.46 -35.70 7.90
N TYR A 173 9.59 -34.69 7.88
CA TYR A 173 9.54 -33.64 8.89
C TYR A 173 8.12 -33.43 9.41
N TRP A 174 7.98 -33.40 10.74
CA TRP A 174 6.73 -33.08 11.42
C TRP A 174 6.80 -31.69 12.06
N LEU A 175 5.83 -30.83 11.75
CA LEU A 175 5.73 -29.49 12.31
C LEU A 175 4.48 -29.37 13.17
N HIS A 176 4.65 -29.09 14.46
CA HIS A 176 3.53 -28.96 15.40
C HIS A 176 3.40 -27.53 15.92
N THR A 177 2.25 -26.90 15.70
CA THR A 177 1.99 -25.55 16.21
C THR A 177 1.59 -25.58 17.67
N GLY A 178 2.09 -24.63 18.46
CA GLY A 178 1.75 -24.48 19.88
C GLY A 178 0.27 -24.14 20.09
N HIS A 179 -0.19 -24.30 21.33
CA HIS A 179 -1.56 -23.94 21.70
C HIS A 179 -1.77 -22.43 21.82
N LEU A 180 -2.96 -22.00 21.42
CA LEU A 180 -3.49 -20.69 21.82
C LEU A 180 -4.16 -20.83 23.19
N ASN A 181 -3.81 -19.92 24.09
CA ASN A 181 -4.38 -19.81 25.43
C ASN A 181 -5.16 -18.50 25.57
N ILE A 182 -6.16 -18.47 26.43
CA ILE A 182 -6.80 -17.25 26.93
C ILE A 182 -6.66 -17.27 28.45
N LYS A 183 -6.03 -16.23 29.02
CA LYS A 183 -5.78 -16.11 30.46
C LYS A 183 -5.08 -17.36 31.03
N GLY A 184 -4.10 -17.90 30.32
CA GLY A 184 -3.33 -19.08 30.73
C GLY A 184 -4.04 -20.44 30.56
N LEU A 185 -5.27 -20.46 30.05
CA LEU A 185 -6.02 -21.69 29.78
C LEU A 185 -6.10 -21.96 28.29
N LYS A 186 -5.90 -23.22 27.87
CA LYS A 186 -6.05 -23.65 26.47
C LYS A 186 -7.40 -23.16 25.91
N MET A 187 -7.36 -22.48 24.77
CA MET A 187 -8.54 -22.06 24.05
C MET A 187 -9.24 -23.30 23.45
N SER A 188 -10.47 -23.59 23.87
CA SER A 188 -11.21 -24.75 23.36
C SER A 188 -12.73 -24.56 23.43
N LYS A 189 -13.45 -25.28 22.56
CA LYS A 189 -14.92 -25.30 22.59
C LYS A 189 -15.46 -25.95 23.86
N SER A 190 -14.79 -26.99 24.36
CA SER A 190 -15.19 -27.71 25.59
C SER A 190 -15.13 -26.82 26.83
N LEU A 191 -14.09 -25.99 26.94
CA LEU A 191 -13.95 -25.00 28.03
C LEU A 191 -14.77 -23.72 27.79
N LYS A 192 -15.45 -23.59 26.64
CA LYS A 192 -16.23 -22.41 26.23
C LYS A 192 -15.44 -21.09 26.32
N ASN A 193 -14.11 -21.15 26.21
CA ASN A 193 -13.18 -20.04 26.35
C ASN A 193 -12.49 -19.72 25.01
N PHE A 194 -13.25 -19.67 23.92
CA PHE A 194 -12.73 -19.41 22.58
C PHE A 194 -13.31 -18.12 22.00
N ILE A 195 -12.56 -17.53 21.07
CA ILE A 195 -12.98 -16.37 20.29
C ILE A 195 -12.87 -16.78 18.82
N THR A 196 -13.92 -16.55 18.05
CA THR A 196 -13.89 -16.80 16.60
C THR A 196 -13.08 -15.72 15.88
N ILE A 197 -12.56 -16.05 14.70
CA ILE A 197 -11.85 -15.06 13.87
C ILE A 197 -12.76 -13.88 13.55
N ARG A 198 -14.06 -14.13 13.30
CA ARG A 198 -15.04 -13.07 13.02
C ARG A 198 -15.20 -12.11 14.19
N GLU A 199 -15.29 -12.63 15.42
CA GLU A 199 -15.36 -11.80 16.64
C GLU A 199 -14.05 -11.02 16.86
N ALA A 200 -12.89 -11.65 16.67
CA ALA A 200 -11.60 -10.96 16.79
C ALA A 200 -11.48 -9.80 15.79
N LEU A 201 -11.98 -9.98 14.56
CA LEU A 201 -11.97 -8.97 13.50
C LEU A 201 -12.88 -7.76 13.76
N VAL A 202 -13.80 -7.84 14.73
CA VAL A 202 -14.60 -6.68 15.17
C VAL A 202 -13.72 -5.68 15.94
N HIS A 203 -12.72 -6.17 16.66
CA HIS A 203 -11.88 -5.36 17.55
C HIS A 203 -10.52 -5.02 16.95
N HIS A 204 -10.02 -5.86 16.05
CA HIS A 204 -8.68 -5.72 15.46
C HIS A 204 -8.70 -5.98 13.96
N THR A 205 -7.81 -5.32 13.22
CA THR A 205 -7.68 -5.59 11.79
C THR A 205 -7.01 -6.94 11.56
N SER A 206 -7.25 -7.54 10.39
CA SER A 206 -6.57 -8.78 9.99
C SER A 206 -5.05 -8.69 10.10
N ARG A 207 -4.50 -7.52 9.75
CA ARG A 207 -3.06 -7.25 9.83
C ARG A 207 -2.56 -7.27 11.28
N GLN A 208 -3.30 -6.68 12.21
CA GLN A 208 -2.96 -6.68 13.63
C GLN A 208 -3.00 -8.07 14.23
N ILE A 209 -4.04 -8.86 13.91
CA ILE A 209 -4.13 -10.27 14.34
C ILE A 209 -2.93 -11.06 13.79
N ARG A 210 -2.56 -10.83 12.54
CA ARG A 210 -1.44 -11.52 11.90
C ARG A 210 -0.08 -11.11 12.47
N PHE A 211 0.13 -9.82 12.75
CA PHE A 211 1.31 -9.38 13.51
C PHE A 211 1.38 -10.05 14.88
N CYS A 212 0.25 -10.20 15.59
CA CYS A 212 0.23 -10.91 16.88
C CYS A 212 0.79 -12.33 16.75
N MET A 213 0.39 -13.07 15.70
CA MET A 213 0.92 -14.41 15.43
C MET A 213 2.41 -14.38 15.06
N LEU A 214 2.86 -13.42 14.24
CA LEU A 214 4.26 -13.30 13.80
C LEU A 214 5.23 -12.90 14.93
N LEU A 215 4.72 -12.30 16.00
CA LEU A 215 5.51 -11.95 17.18
C LEU A 215 5.73 -13.13 18.13
N HIS A 216 5.22 -14.31 17.81
CA HIS A 216 5.40 -15.54 18.60
C HIS A 216 5.90 -16.68 17.70
N LYS A 217 6.78 -17.55 18.23
CA LYS A 217 7.23 -18.74 17.50
C LYS A 217 6.07 -19.70 17.31
N TYR A 218 5.92 -20.24 16.10
CA TYR A 218 4.78 -21.10 15.74
C TYR A 218 4.66 -22.35 16.62
N ASN A 219 5.78 -22.89 17.11
CA ASN A 219 5.86 -24.10 17.92
C ASN A 219 5.79 -23.84 19.44
N SER A 220 5.57 -22.59 19.86
CA SER A 220 5.45 -22.21 21.26
C SER A 220 4.00 -21.88 21.63
N PRO A 221 3.55 -22.19 22.87
CA PRO A 221 2.26 -21.71 23.35
C PRO A 221 2.19 -20.18 23.33
N MET A 222 1.01 -19.63 22.99
CA MET A 222 0.78 -18.19 22.94
C MET A 222 -0.49 -17.82 23.71
N ASP A 223 -0.39 -16.85 24.61
CA ASP A 223 -1.56 -16.25 25.28
C ASP A 223 -2.16 -15.14 24.42
N TYR A 224 -3.39 -15.36 23.95
CA TYR A 224 -4.18 -14.36 23.27
C TYR A 224 -4.91 -13.48 24.29
N GLY A 225 -4.71 -12.16 24.20
CA GLY A 225 -5.41 -11.17 25.02
C GLY A 225 -4.98 -9.75 24.72
N ASP A 226 -5.46 -8.80 25.53
CA ASP A 226 -5.28 -7.37 25.30
C ASP A 226 -3.81 -6.95 25.23
N ASN A 227 -2.95 -7.56 26.06
CA ASN A 227 -1.52 -7.23 26.08
C ASN A 227 -0.81 -7.66 24.79
N THR A 228 -1.03 -8.90 24.32
CA THR A 228 -0.39 -9.41 23.09
C THR A 228 -0.93 -8.69 21.85
N MET A 229 -2.23 -8.37 21.83
CA MET A 229 -2.80 -7.55 20.77
C MET A 229 -2.30 -6.10 20.80
N SER A 230 -2.13 -5.49 21.97
CA SER A 230 -1.57 -4.13 22.09
C SER A 230 -0.15 -4.04 21.54
N GLN A 231 0.67 -5.06 21.78
CA GLN A 231 2.00 -5.15 21.19
C GLN A 231 1.95 -5.23 19.66
N ALA A 232 1.07 -6.07 19.12
CA ALA A 232 0.88 -6.21 17.68
C ALA A 232 0.40 -4.90 17.02
N VAL A 233 -0.54 -4.20 17.65
CA VAL A 233 -1.01 -2.88 17.20
C VAL A 233 0.13 -1.85 17.21
N ASN A 234 0.96 -1.84 18.24
CA ASN A 234 2.09 -0.93 18.32
C ASN A 234 3.15 -1.21 17.24
N ILE A 235 3.45 -2.49 16.99
CA ILE A 235 4.34 -2.89 15.89
C ILE A 235 3.75 -2.46 14.55
N GLU A 236 2.49 -2.76 14.28
CA GLU A 236 1.82 -2.34 13.04
C GLU A 236 1.88 -0.82 12.84
N LYS A 237 1.68 -0.03 13.91
CA LYS A 237 1.83 1.42 13.90
C LYS A 237 3.23 1.88 13.49
N ILE A 238 4.29 1.26 14.02
CA ILE A 238 5.68 1.59 13.65
C ILE A 238 5.91 1.41 12.15
N PHE A 239 5.48 0.28 11.58
CA PHE A 239 5.61 0.03 10.14
C PHE A 239 4.76 1.01 9.33
N SER A 240 3.51 1.26 9.74
CA SER A 240 2.60 2.19 9.08
C SER A 240 3.16 3.62 9.05
N GLU A 241 3.66 4.14 10.18
CA GLU A 241 4.28 5.46 10.26
C GLU A 241 5.55 5.55 9.39
N TYR A 242 6.41 4.53 9.43
CA TYR A 242 7.59 4.45 8.56
C TYR A 242 7.23 4.55 7.09
N PHE A 243 6.26 3.75 6.62
CA PHE A 243 5.86 3.78 5.22
C PHE A 243 5.21 5.11 4.83
N HIS A 244 4.35 5.70 5.67
CA HIS A 244 3.75 7.00 5.39
C HIS A 244 4.81 8.09 5.25
N ASN A 245 5.76 8.16 6.19
CA ASN A 245 6.84 9.14 6.17
C ASN A 245 7.75 8.94 4.94
N THR A 246 8.11 7.70 4.65
CA THR A 246 8.95 7.37 3.49
C THR A 246 8.27 7.75 2.18
N LYS A 247 6.98 7.40 2.00
CA LYS A 247 6.23 7.80 0.81
C LYS A 247 6.10 9.32 0.67
N ALA A 248 5.84 10.04 1.77
CA ALA A 248 5.78 11.49 1.75
C ALA A 248 7.11 12.12 1.34
N LEU A 249 8.22 11.58 1.85
CA LEU A 249 9.56 12.01 1.52
C LEU A 249 9.93 11.70 0.06
N LEU A 250 9.59 10.51 -0.44
CA LEU A 250 9.82 10.14 -1.83
C LEU A 250 9.03 11.02 -2.80
N ARG A 251 7.79 11.39 -2.47
CA ARG A 251 7.01 12.38 -3.24
C ARG A 251 7.70 13.74 -3.30
N ARG A 252 8.29 14.19 -2.18
CA ARG A 252 9.02 15.47 -2.11
C ARG A 252 10.32 15.42 -2.90
N LEU A 253 11.05 14.32 -2.83
CA LEU A 253 12.28 14.13 -3.59
C LEU A 253 11.99 14.13 -5.10
N GLY A 254 10.85 13.59 -5.52
CA GLY A 254 10.46 13.57 -6.93
C GLY A 254 11.23 12.52 -7.73
N ASP A 255 11.35 12.74 -9.04
CA ASP A 255 11.96 11.77 -9.95
C ASP A 255 13.45 11.58 -9.66
N VAL A 256 13.89 10.32 -9.68
CA VAL A 256 15.30 9.92 -9.60
C VAL A 256 16.12 10.61 -10.69
N ALA A 257 15.57 10.79 -11.89
CA ALA A 257 16.23 11.47 -12.99
C ALA A 257 16.43 12.98 -12.75
N ALA A 258 15.63 13.57 -11.85
CA ALA A 258 15.66 14.99 -11.53
C ALA A 258 16.41 15.31 -10.22
N THR A 259 16.98 14.29 -9.55
CA THR A 259 17.61 14.42 -8.23
C THR A 259 19.03 13.90 -8.21
N VAL A 260 19.90 14.54 -7.40
CA VAL A 260 21.28 14.08 -7.18
C VAL A 260 21.24 12.74 -6.42
N GLN A 261 21.83 11.71 -7.00
CA GLN A 261 21.91 10.34 -6.43
C GLN A 261 23.32 9.98 -5.97
N HIS A 262 24.10 10.98 -5.56
CA HIS A 262 25.47 10.74 -5.11
C HIS A 262 25.45 9.85 -3.85
N VAL A 263 26.16 8.73 -3.91
CA VAL A 263 26.32 7.84 -2.76
C VAL A 263 27.47 8.38 -1.92
N GLY A 264 27.12 9.02 -0.80
CA GLY A 264 28.08 9.46 0.20
C GLY A 264 28.20 8.46 1.36
N PRO A 265 28.99 8.81 2.39
CA PRO A 265 29.20 7.93 3.55
C PRO A 265 27.90 7.56 4.30
N ALA A 266 26.89 8.42 4.27
CA ALA A 266 25.60 8.17 4.92
C ALA A 266 24.76 7.16 4.13
N GLU A 267 24.71 7.28 2.81
CA GLU A 267 24.07 6.32 1.90
C GLU A 267 24.75 4.94 1.99
N ASP A 268 26.08 4.91 1.97
CA ASP A 268 26.87 3.67 2.12
C ASP A 268 26.56 2.97 3.45
N ALA A 269 26.50 3.74 4.55
CA ALA A 269 26.18 3.20 5.86
C ALA A 269 24.76 2.59 5.91
N LEU A 270 23.76 3.27 5.35
CA LEU A 270 22.39 2.73 5.30
C LEU A 270 22.30 1.50 4.39
N GLN A 271 23.01 1.50 3.26
CA GLN A 271 23.05 0.35 2.36
C GLN A 271 23.73 -0.86 3.03
N GLN A 272 24.80 -0.66 3.79
CA GLN A 272 25.40 -1.71 4.60
C GLN A 272 24.38 -2.27 5.62
N LYS A 273 23.63 -1.40 6.31
CA LYS A 273 22.58 -1.84 7.25
C LYS A 273 21.48 -2.63 6.56
N LEU A 274 21.13 -2.28 5.33
CA LEU A 274 20.18 -3.05 4.52
C LEU A 274 20.71 -4.46 4.20
N GLU A 275 21.97 -4.61 3.80
CA GLU A 275 22.57 -5.92 3.51
C GLU A 275 22.75 -6.79 4.76
N GLU A 276 23.12 -6.17 5.88
CA GLU A 276 23.13 -6.83 7.20
C GLU A 276 21.73 -7.33 7.58
N ALA A 277 20.69 -6.50 7.41
CA ALA A 277 19.31 -6.88 7.68
C ALA A 277 18.84 -8.03 6.76
N LYS A 278 19.16 -8.00 5.46
CA LYS A 278 18.87 -9.11 4.53
C LYS A 278 19.44 -10.43 5.00
N THR A 279 20.72 -10.41 5.38
CA THR A 279 21.43 -11.60 5.89
C THR A 279 20.80 -12.09 7.18
N ASN A 280 20.51 -11.19 8.11
CA ASN A 280 19.96 -11.53 9.42
C ASN A 280 18.51 -12.03 9.35
N VAL A 281 17.65 -11.42 8.53
CA VAL A 281 16.28 -11.91 8.30
C VAL A 281 16.33 -13.31 7.70
N ARG A 282 17.17 -13.55 6.69
CA ARG A 282 17.33 -14.89 6.11
C ARG A 282 17.78 -15.90 7.16
N ALA A 283 18.75 -15.56 8.00
CA ALA A 283 19.22 -16.43 9.07
C ALA A 283 18.12 -16.74 10.09
N CYS A 284 17.27 -15.78 10.45
CA CYS A 284 16.12 -16.01 11.33
C CYS A 284 15.10 -16.96 10.71
N LEU A 285 14.79 -16.81 9.41
CA LEU A 285 13.81 -17.67 8.74
C LEU A 285 14.31 -19.10 8.51
N LEU A 286 15.63 -19.28 8.32
CA LEU A 286 16.25 -20.60 8.23
C LEU A 286 16.36 -21.31 9.60
N ASP A 287 16.32 -20.53 10.69
CA ASP A 287 16.32 -21.02 12.06
C ASP A 287 14.88 -21.33 12.53
N ASP A 288 14.30 -22.39 11.96
CA ASP A 288 12.95 -22.87 12.29
C ASP A 288 11.89 -21.76 12.26
N PHE A 289 11.89 -20.96 11.18
CA PHE A 289 10.93 -19.89 10.94
C PHE A 289 10.81 -18.88 12.11
N ASP A 290 11.94 -18.38 12.63
CA ASP A 290 11.98 -17.38 13.72
C ASP A 290 11.48 -15.99 13.26
N THR A 291 10.16 -15.92 13.04
CA THR A 291 9.45 -14.70 12.65
C THR A 291 9.53 -13.58 13.70
N PRO A 292 9.54 -13.83 15.03
CA PRO A 292 9.68 -12.76 16.01
C PRO A 292 11.02 -12.02 15.86
N ARG A 293 12.13 -12.76 15.71
CA ARG A 293 13.44 -12.15 15.46
C ARG A 293 13.50 -11.45 14.11
N ALA A 294 12.91 -12.01 13.07
CA ALA A 294 12.85 -11.37 11.76
C ALA A 294 12.13 -10.00 11.83
N VAL A 295 10.98 -9.92 12.51
CA VAL A 295 10.26 -8.65 12.73
C VAL A 295 11.10 -7.66 13.54
N SER A 296 11.85 -8.13 14.54
CA SER A 296 12.78 -7.29 15.31
C SER A 296 13.90 -6.70 14.43
N VAL A 297 14.49 -7.49 13.53
CA VAL A 297 15.51 -7.03 12.58
C VAL A 297 14.95 -5.97 11.63
N LEU A 298 13.74 -6.17 11.12
CA LEU A 298 13.06 -5.17 10.27
C LEU A 298 12.79 -3.86 11.03
N THR A 299 12.39 -3.96 12.30
CA THR A 299 12.16 -2.78 13.15
C THR A 299 13.46 -2.00 13.40
N GLU A 300 14.59 -2.70 13.55
CA GLU A 300 15.91 -2.05 13.66
C GLU A 300 16.30 -1.37 12.34
N LEU A 301 16.08 -2.01 11.20
CA LEU A 301 16.32 -1.40 9.90
C LEU A 301 15.49 -0.12 9.68
N ILE A 302 14.24 -0.11 10.15
CA ILE A 302 13.40 1.10 10.16
C ILE A 302 14.06 2.22 10.99
N ARG A 303 14.60 1.90 12.17
CA ARG A 303 15.29 2.90 13.02
C ARG A 303 16.52 3.47 12.32
N GLU A 304 17.34 2.64 11.69
CA GLU A 304 18.51 3.09 10.95
C GLU A 304 18.12 3.98 9.75
N CYS A 305 17.04 3.62 9.04
CA CYS A 305 16.51 4.45 7.96
C CYS A 305 15.97 5.80 8.47
N ASN A 306 15.29 5.83 9.62
CA ASN A 306 14.80 7.07 10.22
C ASN A 306 15.96 7.98 10.65
N LYS A 307 17.03 7.42 11.24
CA LYS A 307 18.26 8.18 11.58
C LYS A 307 18.88 8.81 10.33
N TYR A 308 18.98 8.05 9.23
CA TYR A 308 19.46 8.58 7.96
C TYR A 308 18.62 9.77 7.48
N VAL A 309 17.28 9.66 7.52
CA VAL A 309 16.38 10.76 7.18
C VAL A 309 16.61 11.97 8.08
N GLU A 310 16.72 11.80 9.40
CA GLU A 310 17.00 12.88 10.34
C GLU A 310 18.32 13.58 10.06
N THR A 311 19.38 12.85 9.70
CA THR A 311 20.68 13.44 9.35
C THR A 311 20.66 14.23 8.04
N GLY A 312 19.84 13.83 7.06
CA GLY A 312 19.73 14.50 5.76
C GLY A 312 18.65 15.59 5.70
N THR A 313 17.76 15.69 6.69
CA THR A 313 16.78 16.79 6.80
C THR A 313 17.18 17.75 7.92
N ALA A 314 17.54 19.00 7.59
CA ALA A 314 17.82 20.04 8.58
C ALA A 314 16.63 20.34 9.54
N THR A 315 15.42 19.91 9.18
CA THR A 315 14.20 20.02 9.98
C THR A 315 13.42 18.70 9.93
N PRO A 316 12.94 18.15 11.07
CA PRO A 316 12.08 16.97 11.07
C PRO A 316 10.85 17.20 10.18
N ILE A 317 10.46 16.22 9.36
CA ILE A 317 9.33 16.33 8.42
C ILE A 317 8.03 16.69 9.16
N SER A 318 7.85 16.20 10.39
CA SER A 318 6.70 16.52 11.25
C SER A 318 6.67 17.96 11.78
N ALA A 319 7.79 18.68 11.71
CA ALA A 319 7.98 20.03 12.23
C ALA A 319 8.28 21.08 11.13
N ALA A 320 8.42 20.66 9.87
CA ALA A 320 8.76 21.56 8.76
C ALA A 320 7.59 22.51 8.43
N THR A 321 7.76 23.81 8.73
CA THR A 321 6.81 24.88 8.41
C THR A 321 7.06 25.53 7.05
N ASP A 322 8.19 25.22 6.40
CA ASP A 322 8.60 25.70 5.08
C ASP A 322 9.31 24.56 4.33
N LEU A 323 8.92 24.34 3.06
CA LEU A 323 9.36 23.22 2.22
C LEU A 323 10.18 23.72 1.03
N GLY A 324 11.12 24.64 1.27
CA GLY A 324 12.10 25.06 0.27
C GLY A 324 12.85 23.89 -0.40
N PRO A 325 13.54 24.14 -1.53
CA PRO A 325 14.30 23.12 -2.26
C PRO A 325 15.29 22.43 -1.31
N LEU A 326 15.40 21.11 -1.45
CA LEU A 326 16.31 20.31 -0.64
C LEU A 326 17.76 20.76 -0.90
N PRO A 327 18.63 20.77 0.13
CA PRO A 327 20.04 21.15 -0.05
C PRO A 327 20.75 20.21 -1.03
N GLU A 328 21.85 20.68 -1.64
CA GLU A 328 22.65 19.93 -2.64
C GLU A 328 23.22 18.59 -2.11
N ASN A 329 23.30 18.42 -0.78
CA ASN A 329 23.60 17.15 -0.10
C ASN A 329 22.31 16.42 0.34
N GLY A 330 21.35 16.31 -0.57
CA GLY A 330 20.03 15.77 -0.30
C GLY A 330 20.00 14.25 -0.11
N LEU A 331 18.94 13.76 0.53
CA LEU A 331 18.67 12.33 0.71
C LEU A 331 18.54 11.59 -0.63
N SER A 332 19.10 10.38 -0.74
CA SER A 332 18.91 9.52 -1.90
C SER A 332 17.53 8.85 -1.87
N SER A 333 16.69 9.21 -2.84
CA SER A 333 15.40 8.55 -3.07
C SER A 333 15.55 7.06 -3.41
N VAL A 334 16.65 6.68 -4.05
CA VAL A 334 16.95 5.28 -4.42
C VAL A 334 17.23 4.43 -3.19
N VAL A 335 18.09 4.90 -2.27
CA VAL A 335 18.42 4.15 -1.04
C VAL A 335 17.18 4.00 -0.15
N LEU A 336 16.42 5.08 0.05
CA LEU A 336 15.16 5.05 0.80
C LEU A 336 14.15 4.05 0.20
N SER A 337 13.97 4.10 -1.12
CA SER A 337 13.07 3.18 -1.82
C SER A 337 13.53 1.73 -1.71
N SER A 338 14.85 1.48 -1.73
CA SER A 338 15.42 0.13 -1.62
C SER A 338 15.12 -0.50 -0.26
N VAL A 339 15.30 0.26 0.82
CA VAL A 339 14.94 -0.19 2.19
C VAL A 339 13.43 -0.46 2.28
N ALA A 340 12.61 0.48 1.82
CA ALA A 340 11.16 0.38 1.91
C ALA A 340 10.61 -0.81 1.12
N ARG A 341 11.12 -1.05 -0.10
CA ARG A 341 10.75 -2.21 -0.93
C ARG A 341 11.19 -3.53 -0.31
N TYR A 342 12.37 -3.59 0.29
CA TYR A 342 12.83 -4.79 0.97
C TYR A 342 11.92 -5.14 2.15
N ILE A 343 11.60 -4.16 3.01
CA ILE A 343 10.69 -4.38 4.13
C ILE A 343 9.32 -4.82 3.60
N THR A 344 8.80 -4.16 2.56
CA THR A 344 7.51 -4.50 1.93
C THR A 344 7.52 -5.94 1.42
N SER A 345 8.61 -6.39 0.79
CA SER A 345 8.77 -7.76 0.30
C SER A 345 8.69 -8.79 1.42
N ILE A 346 9.41 -8.58 2.54
CA ILE A 346 9.35 -9.51 3.68
C ILE A 346 7.94 -9.52 4.32
N LEU A 347 7.30 -8.35 4.47
CA LEU A 347 5.93 -8.29 4.96
C LEU A 347 4.93 -8.98 4.02
N SER A 348 5.20 -8.99 2.71
CA SER A 348 4.41 -9.75 1.73
C SER A 348 4.60 -11.25 1.88
N THR A 349 5.84 -11.73 2.09
CA THR A 349 6.11 -13.13 2.45
C THR A 349 5.40 -13.52 3.73
N PHE A 350 5.33 -12.62 4.70
CA PHE A 350 4.56 -12.82 5.92
C PHE A 350 3.05 -12.71 5.73
N GLY A 351 2.54 -12.38 4.54
CA GLY A 351 1.10 -12.24 4.25
C GLY A 351 0.44 -11.01 4.86
N LEU A 352 1.22 -9.98 5.23
CA LEU A 352 0.72 -8.70 5.75
C LEU A 352 0.46 -7.67 4.65
N VAL A 353 1.10 -7.86 3.48
CA VAL A 353 1.01 -6.98 2.31
C VAL A 353 0.67 -7.83 1.08
N PRO A 354 -0.33 -7.42 0.27
CA PRO A 354 -0.64 -8.11 -0.99
C PRO A 354 0.58 -8.14 -1.93
N SER A 355 0.77 -9.26 -2.61
CA SER A 355 1.84 -9.41 -3.60
C SER A 355 1.73 -8.35 -4.70
N GLY A 356 2.87 -7.78 -5.11
CA GLY A 356 2.92 -6.70 -6.11
C GLY A 356 2.75 -5.27 -5.57
N SER A 357 2.54 -5.09 -4.26
CA SER A 357 2.58 -3.76 -3.65
C SER A 357 3.99 -3.15 -3.75
N ASP A 358 4.12 -1.91 -4.23
CA ASP A 358 5.44 -1.24 -4.37
C ASP A 358 6.06 -0.93 -3.01
N ILE A 359 5.43 -0.05 -2.23
CA ILE A 359 5.91 0.33 -0.90
C ILE A 359 4.77 0.30 0.11
N GLY A 360 5.01 -0.43 1.19
CA GLY A 360 4.22 -0.44 2.41
C GLY A 360 2.82 -1.01 2.27
N PHE A 361 1.96 -0.64 3.22
CA PHE A 361 0.58 -1.10 3.23
C PHE A 361 -0.26 -0.34 2.20
N PRO A 362 -1.02 -1.04 1.33
CA PRO A 362 -1.92 -0.37 0.41
C PRO A 362 -3.08 0.29 1.16
N LEU A 363 -3.58 1.39 0.61
CA LEU A 363 -4.85 2.00 1.01
C LEU A 363 -6.00 1.14 0.49
N MET A 364 -6.24 -0.01 1.13
CA MET A 364 -7.42 -0.83 0.82
C MET A 364 -8.65 -0.25 1.52
N GLU A 365 -9.78 -0.25 0.82
CA GLU A 365 -11.08 -0.01 1.45
C GLU A 365 -11.36 -1.10 2.49
N SER A 366 -11.78 -0.68 3.67
CA SER A 366 -12.26 -1.55 4.74
C SER A 366 -13.43 -2.40 4.22
N GLY A 367 -13.15 -3.58 3.68
CA GLY A 367 -14.16 -4.54 3.23
C GLY A 367 -13.81 -5.42 2.03
N ALA A 368 -12.81 -5.08 1.21
CA ALA A 368 -12.50 -5.84 -0.01
C ALA A 368 -11.37 -6.86 0.18
N ALA A 369 -11.62 -7.89 0.97
CA ALA A 369 -10.85 -9.13 0.88
C ALA A 369 -11.41 -9.96 -0.30
N GLY A 370 -11.03 -9.59 -1.52
CA GLY A 370 -11.43 -10.28 -2.74
C GLY A 370 -10.37 -10.17 -3.81
N GLU A 371 -9.95 -11.31 -4.34
CA GLU A 371 -9.06 -11.44 -5.50
C GLU A 371 -9.60 -10.58 -6.65
N GLY A 372 -8.83 -9.56 -7.04
CA GLY A 372 -9.25 -8.57 -8.04
C GLY A 372 -8.50 -7.24 -8.02
N ALA A 373 -7.60 -7.00 -7.05
CA ALA A 373 -6.84 -5.74 -6.95
C ALA A 373 -5.59 -5.69 -7.86
N ALA A 374 -5.60 -6.39 -9.00
CA ALA A 374 -4.47 -6.41 -9.93
C ALA A 374 -4.44 -5.22 -10.91
N ASP A 375 -5.51 -4.40 -10.96
CA ASP A 375 -5.60 -3.30 -11.96
C ASP A 375 -6.15 -1.98 -11.39
N GLY A 376 -6.19 -1.85 -10.06
CA GLY A 376 -6.58 -0.61 -9.42
C GLY A 376 -5.39 0.34 -9.35
N PHE A 377 -5.37 1.37 -10.20
CA PHE A 377 -4.52 2.56 -9.95
C PHE A 377 -4.62 2.91 -8.47
N SER A 378 -3.47 2.89 -7.76
CA SER A 378 -3.45 3.18 -6.34
C SER A 378 -4.17 4.50 -6.09
N LYS A 379 -5.20 4.50 -5.25
CA LYS A 379 -5.95 5.71 -4.85
C LYS A 379 -5.00 6.82 -4.40
N GLU A 380 -3.85 6.43 -3.83
CA GLU A 380 -2.74 7.33 -3.52
C GLU A 380 -2.21 8.06 -4.76
N VAL A 381 -1.93 7.35 -5.87
CA VAL A 381 -1.45 7.93 -7.13
C VAL A 381 -2.48 8.88 -7.74
N LEU A 382 -3.77 8.49 -7.72
CA LEU A 382 -4.84 9.34 -8.24
C LEU A 382 -5.04 10.62 -7.42
N LEU A 383 -4.98 10.52 -6.09
CA LEU A 383 -5.21 11.64 -5.18
C LEU A 383 -3.98 12.53 -4.98
N THR A 384 -2.76 12.01 -5.19
CA THR A 384 -1.51 12.73 -4.92
C THR A 384 -1.48 14.13 -5.55
N PRO A 385 -1.76 14.32 -6.86
CA PRO A 385 -1.71 15.65 -7.47
C PRO A 385 -2.68 16.65 -6.81
N PHE A 386 -3.87 16.19 -6.42
CA PHE A 386 -4.87 17.04 -5.75
C PHE A 386 -4.48 17.36 -4.30
N LEU A 387 -3.94 16.39 -3.58
CA LEU A 387 -3.46 16.58 -2.22
C LEU A 387 -2.25 17.52 -2.17
N ASP A 388 -1.35 17.43 -3.14
CA ASP A 388 -0.19 18.33 -3.24
C ASP A 388 -0.63 19.77 -3.47
N VAL A 389 -1.57 19.98 -4.40
CA VAL A 389 -2.18 21.30 -4.66
C VAL A 389 -2.91 21.84 -3.42
N LEU A 390 -3.73 21.03 -2.76
CA LEU A 390 -4.43 21.44 -1.55
C LEU A 390 -3.46 21.79 -0.41
N THR A 391 -2.40 21.02 -0.25
CA THR A 391 -1.39 21.26 0.79
C THR A 391 -0.63 22.55 0.53
N ALA A 392 -0.19 22.78 -0.71
CA ALA A 392 0.48 24.02 -1.12
C ALA A 392 -0.44 25.24 -0.95
N PHE A 393 -1.69 25.15 -1.42
CA PHE A 393 -2.70 26.20 -1.25
C PHE A 393 -2.92 26.55 0.23
N ARG A 394 -3.12 25.54 1.09
CA ARG A 394 -3.29 25.75 2.53
C ARG A 394 -2.08 26.46 3.14
N GLN A 395 -0.86 26.13 2.71
CA GLN A 395 0.35 26.76 3.18
C GLN A 395 0.43 28.23 2.77
N GLU A 396 0.20 28.55 1.48
CA GLU A 396 0.19 29.92 0.98
C GLU A 396 -0.86 30.77 1.72
N VAL A 397 -2.09 30.24 1.90
CA VAL A 397 -3.17 30.92 2.65
C VAL A 397 -2.77 31.14 4.11
N ARG A 398 -2.15 30.15 4.77
CA ARG A 398 -1.71 30.28 6.16
C ARG A 398 -0.68 31.41 6.31
N LEU A 399 0.30 31.48 5.41
CA LEU A 399 1.33 32.52 5.42
C LEU A 399 0.72 33.91 5.20
N ALA A 400 -0.17 34.05 4.22
CA ALA A 400 -0.88 35.32 3.93
C ALA A 400 -1.81 35.75 5.08
N ALA A 401 -2.48 34.79 5.73
CA ALA A 401 -3.31 35.06 6.90
C ALA A 401 -2.47 35.50 8.10
N MET A 402 -1.30 34.89 8.32
CA MET A 402 -0.37 35.29 9.37
C MET A 402 0.22 36.69 9.16
N SER A 403 0.38 37.14 7.90
CA SER A 403 0.81 38.50 7.58
C SER A 403 -0.32 39.54 7.57
N GLY A 404 -1.58 39.12 7.76
CA GLY A 404 -2.76 40.00 7.75
C GLY A 404 -3.16 40.51 6.37
N ASP A 405 -2.63 39.95 5.28
CA ASP A 405 -2.92 40.38 3.92
C ASP A 405 -4.11 39.61 3.34
N THR A 406 -5.32 40.16 3.54
CA THR A 406 -6.56 39.58 3.01
C THR A 406 -6.65 39.62 1.49
N LYS A 407 -5.94 40.53 0.83
CA LYS A 407 -5.91 40.62 -0.64
C LYS A 407 -5.05 39.51 -1.22
N ALA A 408 -3.94 39.16 -0.57
CA ALA A 408 -3.12 38.01 -0.94
C ALA A 408 -3.92 36.70 -0.84
N VAL A 409 -4.73 36.52 0.20
CA VAL A 409 -5.59 35.31 0.34
C VAL A 409 -6.55 35.16 -0.84
N LEU A 410 -7.21 36.25 -1.27
CA LEU A 410 -8.08 36.22 -2.44
C LEU A 410 -7.30 35.91 -3.73
N SER A 411 -6.12 36.51 -3.90
CA SER A 411 -5.26 36.23 -5.06
C SER A 411 -4.79 34.77 -5.10
N ILE A 412 -4.51 34.14 -3.95
CA ILE A 412 -4.12 32.73 -3.85
C ILE A 412 -5.31 31.83 -4.23
N ALA A 413 -6.53 32.20 -3.82
CA ALA A 413 -7.75 31.49 -4.22
C ALA A 413 -8.02 31.59 -5.74
N ASP A 414 -7.86 32.77 -6.32
CA ASP A 414 -7.99 32.96 -7.78
C ASP A 414 -6.93 32.15 -8.55
N LYS A 415 -5.66 32.16 -8.09
CA LYS A 415 -4.58 31.35 -8.68
C LYS A 415 -4.87 29.85 -8.63
N LEU A 416 -5.40 29.36 -7.51
CA LEU A 416 -5.82 27.96 -7.39
C LEU A 416 -6.92 27.63 -8.40
N ARG A 417 -7.95 28.49 -8.50
CA ARG A 417 -9.12 28.32 -9.38
C ARG A 417 -8.76 28.34 -10.86
N ASP A 418 -7.97 29.34 -11.28
CA ASP A 418 -7.79 29.70 -12.68
C ASP A 418 -6.52 29.11 -13.32
N ASP A 419 -5.46 28.88 -12.54
CA ASP A 419 -4.15 28.48 -13.07
C ASP A 419 -3.74 27.06 -12.68
N ILE A 420 -4.02 26.64 -11.44
CA ILE A 420 -3.52 25.37 -10.88
C ILE A 420 -4.49 24.22 -11.14
N LEU A 421 -5.74 24.28 -10.65
CA LEU A 421 -6.72 23.19 -10.81
C LEU A 421 -6.99 22.80 -12.27
N PRO A 422 -6.96 23.72 -13.25
CA PRO A 422 -7.07 23.35 -14.66
C PRO A 422 -5.94 22.45 -15.16
N THR A 423 -4.74 22.51 -14.57
CA THR A 423 -3.64 21.58 -14.94
C THR A 423 -3.93 20.14 -14.51
N LEU A 424 -4.85 19.95 -13.57
CA LEU A 424 -5.30 18.65 -13.07
C LEU A 424 -6.66 18.23 -13.64
N GLY A 425 -7.17 18.94 -14.65
CA GLY A 425 -8.45 18.62 -15.28
C GLY A 425 -9.69 19.09 -14.49
N VAL A 426 -9.52 19.94 -13.47
CA VAL A 426 -10.63 20.47 -12.67
C VAL A 426 -10.91 21.94 -13.01
N ARG A 427 -12.15 22.23 -13.41
CA ARG A 427 -12.66 23.59 -13.64
C ARG A 427 -13.60 23.97 -12.51
N MET A 428 -13.33 25.09 -11.85
CA MET A 428 -14.21 25.66 -10.82
C MET A 428 -14.97 26.87 -11.37
N GLU A 429 -16.26 26.93 -11.10
CA GLU A 429 -17.16 28.01 -11.52
C GLU A 429 -17.93 28.54 -10.30
N ASP A 430 -17.84 29.85 -10.07
CA ASP A 430 -18.62 30.54 -9.06
C ASP A 430 -19.97 30.95 -9.67
N LYS A 431 -21.07 30.37 -9.18
CA LYS A 431 -22.44 30.67 -9.65
C LYS A 431 -23.18 31.51 -8.61
N GLY A 432 -23.73 32.65 -9.04
CA GLY A 432 -24.49 33.57 -8.19
C GLY A 432 -23.90 34.98 -8.19
N SER A 433 -24.48 35.88 -7.40
CA SER A 433 -24.01 37.27 -7.24
C SER A 433 -24.14 37.73 -5.80
N GLY A 434 -23.13 38.40 -5.25
CA GLY A 434 -23.16 38.92 -3.88
C GLY A 434 -22.77 37.88 -2.83
N LYS A 435 -23.57 37.72 -1.76
CA LYS A 435 -23.28 36.78 -0.66
C LYS A 435 -23.71 35.34 -0.92
N ASP A 436 -24.49 35.10 -1.98
CA ASP A 436 -25.05 33.79 -2.34
C ASP A 436 -24.25 33.10 -3.46
N VAL A 437 -22.92 33.22 -3.43
CA VAL A 437 -22.04 32.55 -4.40
C VAL A 437 -21.90 31.08 -4.03
N ILE A 438 -22.22 30.20 -4.96
CA ILE A 438 -22.03 28.75 -4.85
C ILE A 438 -20.94 28.35 -5.84
N THR A 439 -19.83 27.85 -5.34
CA THR A 439 -18.75 27.31 -6.16
C THR A 439 -19.06 25.87 -6.56
N VAL A 440 -19.04 25.58 -7.86
CA VAL A 440 -19.21 24.23 -8.42
C VAL A 440 -17.97 23.82 -9.19
N TRP A 441 -17.68 22.52 -9.25
CA TRP A 441 -16.56 21.98 -10.00
C TRP A 441 -17.03 21.09 -11.15
N LYS A 442 -16.24 21.02 -12.22
CA LYS A 442 -16.41 20.12 -13.37
C LYS A 442 -15.07 19.48 -13.73
N LEU A 443 -15.12 18.28 -14.28
CA LEU A 443 -13.96 17.63 -14.88
C LEU A 443 -13.95 17.89 -16.39
N ASP A 444 -12.79 18.21 -16.94
CA ASP A 444 -12.61 18.56 -18.34
C ASP A 444 -11.27 18.00 -18.84
N ASP A 445 -11.11 17.89 -20.16
CA ASP A 445 -9.91 17.34 -20.76
C ASP A 445 -8.70 18.28 -20.59
N ILE A 446 -7.57 17.74 -20.12
CA ILE A 446 -6.37 18.51 -19.76
C ILE A 446 -5.76 19.19 -21.00
N GLU A 447 -5.73 18.52 -22.15
CA GLU A 447 -5.17 19.10 -23.38
C GLU A 447 -6.02 20.26 -23.89
N THR A 448 -7.34 20.12 -23.81
CA THR A 448 -8.29 21.16 -24.18
C THR A 448 -8.13 22.38 -23.28
N MET A 449 -8.08 22.20 -21.96
CA MET A 449 -7.84 23.30 -21.01
C MET A 449 -6.48 23.96 -21.18
N ARG A 450 -5.43 23.19 -21.51
CA ARG A 450 -4.09 23.74 -21.80
C ARG A 450 -4.08 24.64 -23.02
N LYS A 451 -4.78 24.25 -24.10
CA LYS A 451 -4.95 25.07 -25.32
C LYS A 451 -5.71 26.35 -25.03
N GLU A 452 -6.81 26.28 -24.27
CA GLU A 452 -7.58 27.47 -23.86
C GLU A 452 -6.73 28.44 -23.02
N ARG A 453 -5.91 27.92 -22.10
CA ARG A 453 -5.03 28.75 -21.27
C ARG A 453 -3.98 29.47 -22.11
N LEU A 454 -3.32 28.76 -23.02
CA LEU A 454 -2.33 29.36 -23.93
C LEU A 454 -2.95 30.43 -24.82
N GLN A 455 -4.19 30.22 -25.29
CA GLN A 455 -4.94 31.22 -26.06
C GLN A 455 -5.29 32.45 -25.23
N LYS A 456 -5.76 32.26 -23.98
CA LYS A 456 -6.03 33.37 -23.04
C LYS A 456 -4.77 34.16 -22.71
N GLU A 457 -3.66 33.48 -22.48
CA GLU A 457 -2.37 34.11 -22.17
C GLU A 457 -1.82 34.88 -23.38
N ALA A 458 -1.88 34.30 -24.58
CA ALA A 458 -1.55 35.00 -25.82
C ALA A 458 -2.44 36.23 -26.04
N ALA A 459 -3.74 36.13 -25.78
CA ALA A 459 -4.66 37.26 -25.89
C ALA A 459 -4.39 38.34 -24.83
N ARG A 460 -3.96 37.97 -23.62
CA ARG A 460 -3.56 38.92 -22.56
C ARG A 460 -2.29 39.67 -22.96
N LEU A 461 -1.26 38.95 -23.40
CA LEU A 461 0.01 39.53 -23.87
C LEU A 461 -0.20 40.45 -25.07
N GLU A 462 -1.08 40.06 -25.99
CA GLU A 462 -1.45 40.89 -27.13
C GLU A 462 -2.16 42.17 -26.70
N LYS A 463 -3.09 42.09 -25.74
CA LYS A 463 -3.72 43.29 -25.14
C LYS A 463 -2.73 44.18 -24.41
N GLU A 464 -1.77 43.61 -23.69
CA GLU A 464 -0.71 44.38 -23.01
C GLU A 464 0.18 45.09 -24.01
N LYS A 465 0.62 44.41 -25.07
CA LYS A 465 1.36 45.02 -26.18
C LYS A 465 0.57 46.14 -26.85
N GLN A 466 -0.72 45.93 -27.13
CA GLN A 466 -1.58 46.96 -27.69
C GLN A 466 -1.73 48.16 -26.74
N LYS A 467 -1.84 47.92 -25.43
CA LYS A 467 -1.93 48.99 -24.43
C LYS A 467 -0.61 49.77 -24.33
N GLU A 468 0.52 49.09 -24.34
CA GLU A 468 1.86 49.72 -24.34
C GLU A 468 2.11 50.51 -25.62
N GLU A 469 1.75 49.96 -26.78
CA GLU A 469 1.87 50.66 -28.06
C GLU A 469 0.96 51.88 -28.13
N MET A 470 -0.29 51.76 -27.66
CA MET A 470 -1.21 52.88 -27.53
C MET A 470 -0.69 53.94 -26.56
N ALA A 471 -0.12 53.54 -25.42
CA ALA A 471 0.50 54.46 -24.47
C ALA A 471 1.74 55.16 -25.06
N ARG A 472 2.57 54.43 -25.83
CA ARG A 472 3.73 55.00 -26.54
C ARG A 472 3.32 56.00 -27.60
N LEU A 473 2.32 55.65 -28.43
CA LEU A 473 1.78 56.54 -29.46
C LEU A 473 1.12 57.78 -28.85
N ALA A 474 0.42 57.62 -27.71
CA ALA A 474 -0.12 58.74 -26.96
C ALA A 474 0.98 59.65 -26.41
N ALA A 475 2.03 59.08 -25.80
CA ALA A 475 3.17 59.84 -25.28
C ALA A 475 3.95 60.56 -26.39
N GLU A 476 4.16 59.91 -27.55
CA GLU A 476 4.83 60.53 -28.70
C GLU A 476 4.00 61.68 -29.29
N ARG A 477 2.68 61.50 -29.39
CA ARG A 477 1.76 62.56 -29.83
C ARG A 477 1.74 63.74 -28.85
N GLU A 478 1.77 63.46 -27.55
CA GLU A 478 1.81 64.48 -26.50
C GLU A 478 3.15 65.22 -26.48
N ALA A 479 4.27 64.52 -26.66
CA ALA A 479 5.60 65.12 -26.80
C ALA A 479 5.70 66.02 -28.05
N ARG A 480 5.18 65.58 -29.19
CA ARG A 480 5.10 66.41 -30.41
C ARG A 480 4.21 67.63 -30.21
N ALA A 481 3.11 67.51 -29.45
CA ALA A 481 2.23 68.63 -29.12
C ALA A 481 2.86 69.61 -28.11
N ALA A 482 3.79 69.16 -27.27
CA ALA A 482 4.51 70.00 -26.31
C ALA A 482 5.59 70.91 -26.95
N ILE A 483 6.01 70.63 -28.19
CA ILE A 483 6.97 71.48 -28.91
C ILE A 483 6.31 72.80 -29.29
N SER A 484 6.85 73.92 -28.78
CA SER A 484 6.41 75.26 -29.15
C SER A 484 6.57 75.48 -30.66
N PRO A 485 5.59 76.13 -31.34
CA PRO A 485 5.67 76.44 -32.77
C PRO A 485 6.96 77.17 -33.16
N GLU A 486 7.43 78.08 -32.29
CA GLU A 486 8.65 78.88 -32.49
C GLU A 486 9.93 78.03 -32.45
N GLN A 487 9.90 76.88 -31.77
CA GLN A 487 11.06 75.99 -31.59
C GLN A 487 11.06 74.79 -32.55
N MET A 488 9.94 74.56 -33.25
CA MET A 488 9.73 73.39 -34.12
C MET A 488 10.77 73.29 -35.24
N PHE A 489 11.16 74.43 -35.83
CA PHE A 489 12.11 74.46 -36.94
C PHE A 489 13.54 74.82 -36.51
N LEU A 490 13.72 75.45 -35.34
CA LEU A 490 15.04 75.85 -34.81
C LEU A 490 15.97 74.65 -34.55
N SER A 491 15.42 73.46 -34.33
CA SER A 491 16.19 72.22 -34.16
C SER A 491 16.67 71.60 -35.49
N GLN A 492 16.16 72.05 -36.64
CA GLN A 492 16.47 71.52 -37.98
C GLN A 492 17.66 72.26 -38.62
N THR A 493 18.75 72.35 -37.88
CA THR A 493 20.00 73.05 -38.27
C THR A 493 20.74 72.39 -39.45
N ASP A 494 20.35 71.17 -39.79
CA ASP A 494 20.78 70.41 -40.96
C ASP A 494 20.10 70.87 -42.25
N LEU A 495 19.00 71.60 -42.15
CA LEU A 495 18.19 72.06 -43.28
C LEU A 495 18.14 73.59 -43.43
N TYR A 496 18.24 74.34 -42.33
CA TYR A 496 18.00 75.79 -42.30
C TYR A 496 19.06 76.55 -41.50
N SER A 497 19.41 77.75 -41.95
CA SER A 497 20.48 78.58 -41.34
C SER A 497 20.00 79.92 -40.76
N ALA A 498 18.82 80.40 -41.15
CA ALA A 498 18.20 81.62 -40.60
C ALA A 498 16.68 81.49 -40.54
N PHE A 499 16.08 82.18 -39.56
CA PHE A 499 14.67 82.10 -39.20
C PHE A 499 14.09 83.51 -38.98
N ASP A 500 12.78 83.68 -39.17
CA ASP A 500 12.08 84.93 -38.86
C ASP A 500 11.70 85.05 -37.37
N GLU A 501 11.07 86.17 -36.98
CA GLU A 501 10.63 86.43 -35.60
C GLU A 501 9.62 85.41 -35.06
N GLN A 502 9.02 84.59 -35.93
CA GLN A 502 8.05 83.56 -35.60
C GLN A 502 8.68 82.15 -35.59
N GLY A 503 9.99 82.05 -35.84
CA GLY A 503 10.73 80.80 -35.88
C GLY A 503 10.57 80.02 -37.19
N ILE A 504 10.05 80.64 -38.26
CA ILE A 504 9.90 80.01 -39.58
C ILE A 504 11.22 80.17 -40.36
N PRO A 505 11.76 79.10 -40.97
CA PRO A 505 12.95 79.18 -41.79
C PRO A 505 12.81 80.16 -42.95
N THR A 506 13.83 81.01 -43.14
CA THR A 506 13.90 81.99 -44.25
C THR A 506 15.00 81.63 -45.25
N VAL A 507 16.02 80.89 -44.80
CA VAL A 507 17.23 80.55 -45.57
C VAL A 507 17.58 79.08 -45.40
N ASP A 508 18.00 78.43 -46.47
CA ASP A 508 18.47 77.04 -46.43
C ASP A 508 19.87 76.90 -45.80
N LYS A 509 20.36 75.66 -45.65
CA LYS A 509 21.68 75.37 -45.09
C LYS A 509 22.84 76.04 -45.85
N ALA A 510 22.70 76.28 -47.16
CA ALA A 510 23.73 76.87 -48.01
C ALA A 510 23.76 78.40 -47.94
N GLY A 511 22.80 79.02 -47.25
CA GLY A 511 22.68 80.48 -47.17
C GLY A 511 21.76 81.07 -48.26
N GLU A 512 21.04 80.23 -49.02
CA GLU A 512 20.16 80.68 -50.10
C GLU A 512 18.71 80.92 -49.61
N PRO A 513 18.03 81.98 -50.10
CA PRO A 513 16.66 82.28 -49.70
C PRO A 513 15.68 81.18 -50.13
N LEU A 514 14.84 80.71 -49.20
CA LEU A 514 13.82 79.71 -49.50
C LEU A 514 12.77 80.27 -50.47
N SER A 515 12.32 79.44 -51.43
CA SER A 515 11.29 79.87 -52.39
C SER A 515 9.96 80.17 -51.69
N LYS A 516 9.18 81.11 -52.25
CA LYS A 516 7.86 81.50 -51.70
C LYS A 516 6.90 80.32 -51.51
N GLY A 517 7.00 79.27 -52.33
CA GLY A 517 6.21 78.05 -52.20
C GLY A 517 6.58 77.20 -50.97
N VAL A 518 7.89 77.14 -50.65
CA VAL A 518 8.41 76.42 -49.48
C VAL A 518 8.07 77.18 -48.19
N ILE A 519 8.23 78.50 -48.17
CA ILE A 519 7.84 79.34 -47.02
C ILE A 519 6.34 79.19 -46.72
N LYS A 520 5.47 79.19 -47.74
CA LYS A 520 4.03 78.99 -47.56
C LYS A 520 3.68 77.61 -46.99
N LYS A 521 4.45 76.57 -47.34
CA LYS A 521 4.28 75.22 -46.82
C LYS A 521 4.70 75.15 -45.34
N LEU A 522 5.85 75.72 -45.00
CA LEU A 522 6.36 75.79 -43.62
C LEU A 522 5.43 76.63 -42.73
N ALA A 523 4.90 77.75 -43.23
CA ALA A 523 3.90 78.55 -42.50
C ALA A 523 2.59 77.78 -42.22
N LYS A 524 2.19 76.88 -43.14
CA LYS A 524 1.01 76.01 -42.93
C LYS A 524 1.29 74.92 -41.89
N GLU A 525 2.49 74.37 -41.87
CA GLU A 525 2.94 73.41 -40.85
C GLU A 525 3.06 74.08 -39.48
N HIS A 526 3.63 75.29 -39.42
CA HIS A 526 3.68 76.14 -38.24
C HIS A 526 2.29 76.43 -37.65
N ALA A 527 1.33 76.85 -38.49
CA ALA A 527 -0.04 77.12 -38.05
C ALA A 527 -0.75 75.87 -37.51
N LYS A 528 -0.50 74.70 -38.13
CA LYS A 528 -1.03 73.43 -37.66
C LYS A 528 -0.42 73.02 -36.32
N GLN A 529 0.88 73.24 -36.13
CA GLN A 529 1.55 73.00 -34.84
C GLN A 529 1.03 73.94 -33.76
N LYS A 530 0.80 75.21 -34.09
CA LYS A 530 0.21 76.20 -33.17
C LYS A 530 -1.15 75.76 -32.64
N GLU A 531 -2.04 75.30 -33.50
CA GLU A 531 -3.36 74.79 -33.08
C GLU A 531 -3.25 73.57 -32.16
N VAL A 532 -2.28 72.68 -32.42
CA VAL A 532 -2.04 71.47 -31.61
C VAL A 532 -1.42 71.82 -30.25
N HIS A 533 -0.46 72.76 -30.22
CA HIS A 533 0.22 73.21 -29.02
C HIS A 533 -0.71 74.03 -28.10
N GLU A 534 -1.57 74.89 -28.66
CA GLU A 534 -2.59 75.62 -27.90
C GLU A 534 -3.59 74.67 -27.22
N LYS A 535 -4.02 73.61 -27.92
CA LYS A 535 -4.87 72.57 -27.34
C LYS A 535 -4.16 71.77 -26.25
N PHE A 536 -2.85 71.55 -26.36
CA PHE A 536 -2.04 70.92 -25.32
C PHE A 536 -1.95 71.80 -24.07
N LEU A 537 -1.62 73.08 -24.23
CA LEU A 537 -1.57 74.05 -23.12
C LEU A 537 -2.92 74.17 -22.40
N ALA A 538 -4.03 74.21 -23.14
CA ALA A 538 -5.38 74.23 -22.57
C ALA A 538 -5.73 72.96 -21.77
N LYS A 539 -5.22 71.80 -22.19
CA LYS A 539 -5.41 70.51 -21.48
C LYS A 539 -4.55 70.44 -20.21
N THR A 540 -3.33 70.98 -20.21
CA THR A 540 -2.43 70.99 -19.04
C THR A 540 -2.75 72.09 -18.04
N ALA A 541 -3.48 73.14 -18.44
CA ALA A 541 -3.88 74.26 -17.59
C ALA A 541 -5.24 74.06 -16.88
N ALA A 542 -5.97 72.98 -17.18
CA ALA A 542 -7.20 72.63 -16.47
C ALA A 542 -6.86 72.00 -15.09
N PRO A 543 -7.38 72.53 -13.97
CA PRO A 543 -7.17 71.91 -12.66
C PRO A 543 -7.82 70.53 -12.59
N ALA A 544 -7.13 69.58 -11.96
CA ALA A 544 -7.54 68.19 -11.76
C ALA A 544 -8.80 68.03 -10.91
#